data_AF-A0A947ZBB4-F1
#
_entry.id   AF-A0A947ZBB4-F1
#
_cell.length_a   1.000
_cell.length_b   1.000
_cell.length_c   1.000
_cell.angle_alpha   90.00
_cell.angle_beta   90.00
_cell.angle_gamma   90.00
#
_symmetry.space_group_name_H-M   'P 1'
#
loop_
_entity.id
_entity.type
_entity.pdbx_description
1 polymer ?
#
loop_
_entity_poly.entity_id
_entity_poly.type
_entity_poly.pdbx_seq_one_letter_code
_entity_poly.pdbx_strand_id
1 'polypeptide(L)' 'MKTLSLLLSLTLLLFGAFACDDDSSEEGTKENTAALCDDGIDNDEDGDIDCADTDCTTFCDAVDTDG' A
#
# COMPACT_ATOMS: atom_id res chain seq x y z
N MET A 1 -14.63 13.40 -42.38
CA MET A 1 -15.55 13.21 -41.23
C MET A 1 -15.40 11.85 -40.53
N LYS A 2 -14.93 10.77 -41.20
CA LYS A 2 -14.70 9.45 -40.55
C LYS A 2 -13.42 9.33 -39.71
N THR A 3 -12.44 10.22 -39.90
CA THR A 3 -11.17 10.20 -39.17
C THR A 3 -11.29 10.73 -37.74
N LEU A 4 -12.27 11.60 -37.48
CA LEU A 4 -12.48 12.19 -36.15
C LEU A 4 -12.98 11.16 -35.13
N SER A 5 -13.83 10.22 -35.55
CA SER A 5 -14.28 9.11 -34.70
C SER A 5 -13.17 8.10 -34.40
N LEU A 6 -12.27 7.84 -35.37
CA LEU A 6 -11.17 6.89 -35.20
C LEU A 6 -10.06 7.45 -34.30
N LEU A 7 -9.82 8.76 -34.36
CA LEU A 7 -8.88 9.44 -33.47
C LEU A 7 -9.39 9.48 -32.02
N LEU A 8 -10.70 9.70 -31.81
CA LEU A 8 -11.29 9.70 -30.47
C LEU A 8 -11.22 8.32 -29.80
N SER A 9 -11.41 7.24 -30.57
CA SER A 9 -11.23 5.86 -30.07
C SER A 9 -9.77 5.52 -29.79
N LEU A 10 -8.83 6.00 -30.62
CA LEU A 10 -7.40 5.74 -30.44
C LEU A 10 -6.84 6.51 -29.23
N THR A 11 -7.35 7.71 -28.96
CA THR A 11 -6.99 8.47 -27.76
C THR A 11 -7.51 7.79 -26.49
N LEU A 12 -8.70 7.19 -26.50
CA LEU A 12 -9.23 6.50 -25.32
C LEU A 12 -8.39 5.26 -24.95
N LEU A 13 -7.81 4.56 -25.94
CA LEU A 13 -6.91 3.42 -25.72
C LEU A 13 -5.51 3.82 -25.23
N LEU A 14 -5.05 5.03 -25.57
CA LEU A 14 -3.75 5.55 -25.13
C LEU A 14 -3.80 6.28 -23.78
N PHE A 15 -4.97 6.79 -23.38
CA PHE A 15 -5.20 7.42 -22.07
C PHE A 15 -5.83 6.48 -21.03
N GLY A 16 -6.35 5.31 -21.44
CA GLY A 16 -7.01 4.34 -20.56
C GLY A 16 -6.09 3.46 -19.73
N ALA A 17 -4.77 3.58 -19.86
CA ALA A 17 -3.80 2.87 -19.01
C ALA A 17 -3.47 3.62 -17.70
N PHE A 18 -4.38 4.50 -17.24
CA PHE A 18 -4.33 5.13 -15.91
C PHE A 18 -5.51 4.68 -15.04
N ALA A 19 -6.06 3.50 -15.31
CA ALA A 19 -6.56 2.70 -14.20
C ALA A 19 -5.33 2.03 -13.60
N CYS A 20 -4.95 2.47 -12.41
CA CYS A 20 -4.26 1.59 -11.49
C CYS A 20 -5.24 0.42 -11.27
N ASP A 21 -5.10 -0.66 -12.06
CA ASP A 21 -5.49 -1.98 -11.57
C ASP A 21 -4.52 -2.24 -10.41
N ASP A 22 -4.88 -1.76 -9.22
CA ASP A 22 -4.22 -2.15 -7.98
C ASP A 22 -4.72 -3.56 -7.63
N ASP A 23 -4.29 -4.53 -8.42
CA ASP A 23 -4.13 -5.92 -7.99
C ASP A 23 -2.71 -6.03 -7.43
N SER A 24 -2.41 -5.21 -6.42
CA SER A 24 -1.15 -5.28 -5.69
C SER A 24 -1.36 -6.27 -4.56
N SER A 25 -1.16 -7.54 -4.91
CA SER A 25 -0.78 -8.63 -4.01
C SER A 25 -0.42 -8.18 -2.58
N GLU A 26 -1.35 -8.36 -1.64
CA GLU A 26 -1.18 -8.19 -0.19
C GLU A 26 -0.32 -9.35 0.39
N GLU A 27 0.85 -9.60 -0.19
CA GLU A 27 1.85 -10.56 0.29
C GLU A 27 3.24 -9.96 0.01
N GLY A 28 3.54 -8.87 0.69
CA GLY A 28 4.88 -8.32 0.77
C GLY A 28 5.06 -7.69 2.14
N THR A 29 5.78 -8.38 3.02
CA THR A 29 6.40 -7.82 4.25
C THR A 29 5.50 -7.47 5.44
N LYS A 30 4.47 -8.29 5.71
CA LYS A 30 3.71 -8.24 6.97
C LYS A 30 4.59 -7.94 8.19
N GLU A 31 4.34 -6.84 8.89
CA GLU A 31 5.27 -6.34 9.90
C GLU A 31 5.07 -6.92 11.30
N ASN A 32 4.68 -8.19 11.40
CA ASN A 32 4.29 -8.86 12.64
C ASN A 32 5.45 -9.35 13.53
N THR A 33 6.49 -8.55 13.71
CA THR A 33 7.58 -8.85 14.66
C THR A 33 7.90 -7.64 15.53
N ALA A 34 8.30 -7.87 16.77
CA ALA A 34 8.67 -6.80 17.70
C ALA A 34 9.75 -5.84 17.17
N ALA A 35 10.61 -6.30 16.26
CA ALA A 35 11.67 -5.47 15.68
C ALA A 35 11.19 -4.56 14.55
N LEU A 36 10.06 -4.90 13.92
CA LEU A 36 9.45 -4.11 12.85
C LEU A 36 8.39 -3.17 13.44
N CYS A 37 7.56 -3.66 14.38
CA CYS A 37 6.53 -2.89 15.09
C CYS A 37 7.04 -1.82 16.09
N ASP A 38 8.32 -1.49 16.07
CA ASP A 38 8.93 -0.48 16.95
C ASP A 38 10.09 0.26 16.25
N ASP A 39 10.17 0.19 14.92
CA ASP A 39 11.26 0.81 14.16
C ASP A 39 10.88 2.16 13.53
N GLY A 40 9.62 2.58 13.64
CA GLY A 40 9.14 3.85 13.11
C GLY A 40 8.81 3.82 11.61
N ILE A 41 8.75 2.64 11.00
CA ILE A 41 8.55 2.43 9.57
C ILE A 41 7.31 1.55 9.36
N ASP A 42 6.44 1.96 8.44
CA ASP A 42 5.39 1.10 7.88
C ASP A 42 6.08 0.10 6.94
N ASN A 43 6.29 -1.12 7.44
CA ASN A 43 7.13 -2.14 6.82
C ASN A 43 6.37 -3.01 5.81
N ASP A 44 5.04 -2.99 5.80
CA ASP A 44 4.18 -3.56 4.74
C ASP A 44 3.51 -2.53 3.82
N GLU A 45 3.81 -1.24 4.01
CA GLU A 45 3.37 -0.11 3.20
C GLU A 45 1.83 0.02 3.11
N ASP A 46 1.12 -0.38 4.16
CA ASP A 46 -0.35 -0.39 4.21
C ASP A 46 -0.95 0.96 4.68
N GLY A 47 -0.10 1.85 5.18
CA GLY A 47 -0.40 3.19 5.63
C GLY A 47 -0.51 3.36 7.14
N ASP A 48 -0.52 2.27 7.90
CA ASP A 48 -0.45 2.28 9.35
C ASP A 48 1.00 1.98 9.81
N ILE A 49 1.48 2.68 10.84
CA ILE A 49 2.89 2.59 11.31
C ILE A 49 2.93 1.99 12.71
N ASP A 50 3.79 0.99 12.94
CA ASP A 50 4.05 0.38 14.25
C ASP A 50 2.74 0.11 15.01
N CYS A 51 2.50 0.77 16.13
CA CYS A 51 1.30 0.58 16.94
C CYS A 51 0.01 1.21 16.45
N ALA A 52 0.07 1.95 15.36
CA ALA A 52 -1.12 2.25 14.59
C ALA A 52 -1.54 1.05 13.73
N ASP A 53 -0.59 0.18 13.36
CA ASP A 53 -0.83 -1.01 12.54
C ASP A 53 -1.52 -2.14 13.32
N THR A 54 -2.45 -2.80 12.63
CA THR A 54 -3.29 -3.85 13.22
C THR A 54 -2.57 -5.18 13.36
N ASP A 55 -1.62 -5.46 12.48
CA ASP A 55 -0.73 -6.62 12.54
C ASP A 55 0.31 -6.48 13.69
N CYS A 56 0.58 -5.25 14.13
CA CYS A 56 1.46 -4.91 15.25
C CYS A 56 0.81 -4.88 16.64
N THR A 57 -0.52 -5.05 16.73
CA THR A 57 -1.27 -4.98 18.01
C THR A 57 -0.71 -5.88 19.13
N THR A 58 -0.13 -7.03 18.79
CA THR A 58 0.47 -7.96 19.78
C THR A 58 1.84 -7.53 20.30
N PHE A 59 2.49 -6.57 19.65
CA PHE A 59 3.82 -6.05 20.00
C PHE A 59 3.75 -4.67 20.68
N CYS A 60 2.61 -3.99 20.62
CA CYS A 60 2.42 -2.66 21.20
C CYS A 60 2.35 -2.57 22.71
N ASP A 61 2.17 -3.70 23.38
CA ASP A 61 2.32 -3.80 24.82
C ASP A 61 3.80 -3.84 25.24
N ALA A 62 4.74 -3.81 24.29
CA ALA A 62 6.17 -3.62 24.54
C ALA A 62 6.56 -2.14 24.71
N VAL A 63 5.60 -1.24 25.01
CA VAL A 63 5.90 0.09 25.56
C VAL A 63 6.67 -0.10 26.87
N ASP A 64 7.98 -0.12 26.72
CA ASP A 64 8.99 0.46 27.58
C ASP A 64 8.54 0.66 29.05
N THR A 65 8.57 -0.43 29.82
CA THR A 65 8.59 -0.34 31.29
C THR A 65 10.03 -0.29 31.83
N ASP A 66 10.98 0.24 31.07
CA ASP A 66 12.34 0.44 31.57
C ASP A 66 12.40 1.76 32.33
N GLY A 67 12.19 1.64 33.65
CA GLY A 67 12.61 2.64 34.62
C GLY A 67 14.13 2.74 34.76
#